data_AF-A0A0H3NWZ0-F1
#
_entry.id   AF-A0A0H3NWZ0-F1
#
_cell.length_a   1.000
_cell.length_b   1.000
_cell.length_c   1.000
_cell.angle_alpha   90.00
_cell.angle_beta   90.00
_cell.angle_gamma   90.00
#
_symmetry.space_group_name_H-M   'P 1'
#
loop_
_entity.id
_entity.type
_entity.pdbx_description
1 polymer ?
#
loop_
_entity_poly.entity_id
_entity_poly.type
_entity_poly.pdbx_seq_one_letter_code
_entity_poly.pdbx_strand_id
1 'polypeptide(L)' 'MAILREAELVLDRREGKWVHYRLSPHMPAWAAETITTSWHCLREDVRQWLDKSAASSC' A
#
# COMPACT_ATOMS: atom_id res chain seq x y z
N MET A 1 -15.40 -10.83 6.16
CA MET A 1 -15.64 -9.47 5.66
C MET A 1 -14.32 -8.82 5.37
N ALA A 2 -14.19 -8.20 4.22
CA ALA A 2 -12.96 -7.49 3.84
C ALA A 2 -13.39 -6.07 3.53
N ILE A 3 -13.32 -5.20 4.55
CA ILE A 3 -13.86 -3.83 4.51
C ILE A 3 -13.32 -3.05 3.31
N LEU A 4 -12.05 -3.25 2.95
CA LEU A 4 -11.41 -2.60 1.80
C LEU A 4 -11.96 -3.09 0.45
N ARG A 5 -12.36 -4.36 0.35
CA ARG A 5 -12.97 -4.93 -0.86
C ARG A 5 -14.42 -4.47 -0.97
N GLU A 6 -15.13 -4.44 0.15
CA GLU A 6 -16.51 -3.94 0.23
C GLU A 6 -16.59 -2.44 -0.12
N ALA A 7 -15.57 -1.68 0.24
CA ALA A 7 -15.42 -0.27 -0.16
C ALA A 7 -14.81 -0.07 -1.56
N GLU A 8 -14.63 -1.14 -2.35
CA GLU A 8 -14.06 -1.12 -3.71
C GLU A 8 -12.65 -0.49 -3.82
N LEU A 9 -11.93 -0.36 -2.71
CA LEU A 9 -10.57 0.20 -2.69
C LEU A 9 -9.54 -0.80 -3.18
N VAL A 10 -9.81 -2.10 -2.99
CA VAL A 10 -8.94 -3.20 -3.41
C VAL A 10 -9.68 -4.23 -4.24
N LEU A 11 -8.98 -4.79 -5.21
CA LEU A 11 -9.43 -5.92 -6.01
C LEU A 11 -8.70 -7.17 -5.53
N ASP A 12 -9.45 -8.27 -5.37
CA ASP A 12 -8.89 -9.57 -5.07
C ASP A 12 -8.68 -10.42 -6.33
N ARG A 13 -7.54 -11.11 -6.38
CA ARG A 13 -7.23 -12.14 -7.38
C ARG A 13 -6.84 -13.41 -6.66
N ARG A 14 -7.55 -14.50 -6.95
CA ARG A 14 -7.25 -15.82 -6.36
C ARG A 14 -6.29 -16.58 -7.27
N GLU A 15 -5.17 -17.02 -6.71
CA GLU A 15 -4.19 -17.88 -7.38
C GLU A 15 -3.95 -19.12 -6.51
N GLY A 16 -4.63 -20.21 -6.88
CA GLY A 16 -4.62 -21.45 -6.10
C GLY A 16 -5.17 -21.25 -4.69
N LYS A 17 -4.31 -21.45 -3.67
CA LYS A 17 -4.65 -21.28 -2.25
C LYS A 17 -4.47 -19.84 -1.75
N TRP A 18 -3.93 -18.93 -2.57
CA TRP A 18 -3.58 -17.58 -2.17
C TRP A 18 -4.53 -16.54 -2.76
N VAL A 19 -4.74 -15.45 -2.02
CA VAL A 19 -5.51 -14.29 -2.47
C VAL A 19 -4.58 -13.09 -2.49
N HIS A 20 -4.38 -12.53 -3.66
CA HIS A 20 -3.59 -11.33 -3.89
C HIS A 20 -4.51 -10.12 -3.95
N TYR A 21 -4.11 -9.04 -3.28
CA TYR A 21 -4.84 -7.78 -3.31
C TYR A 21 -4.06 -6.74 -4.11
N ARG A 22 -4.76 -5.99 -4.94
CA ARG A 22 -4.23 -4.81 -5.61
C ARG A 22 -5.14 -3.62 -5.36
N LEU A 23 -4.60 -2.42 -5.41
CA LEU A 23 -5.41 -1.20 -5.41
C LEU A 23 -6.33 -1.19 -6.64
N SER A 24 -7.57 -0.76 -6.45
CA SER A 24 -8.55 -0.62 -7.54
C SER A 24 -8.20 0.58 -8.42
N PRO A 25 -8.19 0.45 -9.76
CA PRO A 25 -8.03 1.59 -10.65
C PRO A 25 -9.25 2.53 -10.63
N HIS A 26 -10.38 2.05 -10.12
CA HIS A 26 -11.63 2.83 -9.95
C HIS A 26 -11.78 3.37 -8.52
N MET A 27 -10.69 3.37 -7.73
CA MET A 27 -10.70 3.89 -6.37
C MET A 27 -11.09 5.39 -6.35
N PRO A 28 -11.85 5.86 -5.34
CA PRO A 28 -12.16 7.27 -5.19
C PRO A 28 -10.90 8.14 -5.12
N ALA A 29 -10.96 9.33 -5.73
CA ALA A 29 -9.83 10.25 -5.82
C ALA A 29 -9.22 10.59 -4.45
N TRP A 30 -10.05 10.82 -3.44
CA TRP A 30 -9.60 11.14 -2.08
C TRP A 30 -8.71 10.05 -1.48
N ALA A 31 -8.98 8.78 -1.77
CA ALA A 31 -8.24 7.66 -1.23
C ALA A 31 -6.87 7.54 -1.92
N ALA A 32 -6.84 7.70 -3.25
CA ALA A 32 -5.59 7.79 -4.01
C ALA A 32 -4.72 8.94 -3.51
N GLU A 33 -5.31 10.13 -3.37
CA GLU A 33 -4.63 11.34 -2.93
C GLU A 33 -4.08 11.21 -1.51
N THR A 34 -4.83 10.58 -0.60
CA THR A 34 -4.38 10.33 0.78
C THR A 34 -3.12 9.45 0.79
N ILE A 35 -3.11 8.36 0.01
CA ILE A 35 -1.95 7.46 -0.10
C ILE A 35 -0.76 8.22 -0.68
N THR A 36 -0.97 8.95 -1.79
CA THR A 36 0.07 9.72 -2.46
C THR A 36 0.65 10.81 -1.56
N THR A 37 -0.19 11.56 -0.86
CA THR A 37 0.23 12.62 0.07
C THR A 37 1.02 12.03 1.23
N SER A 38 0.52 10.93 1.82
CA SER A 38 1.24 10.23 2.89
C SER A 38 2.62 9.79 2.44
N TRP A 39 2.72 9.22 1.24
CA TRP A 39 4.01 8.86 0.64
C TRP A 39 4.92 10.06 0.46
N HIS A 40 4.42 11.17 -0.07
CA HIS A 40 5.22 12.38 -0.28
C HIS A 40 5.80 12.94 1.03
N CYS A 41 5.03 12.91 2.11
CA CYS A 41 5.49 13.39 3.41
C CYS A 41 6.52 12.44 4.05
N LEU A 42 6.29 11.13 3.95
CA LEU A 42 7.09 10.13 4.68
C LEU A 42 8.27 9.58 3.88
N ARG A 43 8.36 9.82 2.57
CA ARG A 43 9.35 9.17 1.69
C ARG A 43 10.80 9.31 2.15
N GLU A 44 11.16 10.47 2.71
CA GLU A 44 12.55 10.73 3.14
C GLU A 44 12.86 9.99 4.44
N ASP A 45 11.95 10.04 5.40
CA ASP A 45 12.07 9.29 6.65
C ASP A 45 12.11 7.78 6.40
N VAL A 46 11.25 7.29 5.49
CA VAL A 46 11.24 5.88 5.06
C VAL A 46 12.57 5.51 4.41
N ARG A 47 13.14 6.37 3.55
CA ARG A 47 14.44 6.12 2.93
C ARG A 47 15.55 6.01 3.97
N GLN A 48 15.62 6.97 4.89
CA GLN A 48 16.62 6.95 5.96
C GLN A 48 16.46 5.74 6.88
N TRP A 49 15.22 5.32 7.17
CA TRP A 49 14.95 4.12 7.94
C TRP A 49 15.44 2.87 7.20
N LEU A 50 15.15 2.74 5.90
CA LEU A 50 15.62 1.63 5.08
C LEU A 50 17.16 1.54 5.06
N ASP A 51 17.84 2.68 4.88
CA ASP A 51 19.30 2.73 4.87
C ASP A 51 19.90 2.32 6.24
N LYS A 52 19.30 2.79 7.35
CA LYS A 52 19.71 2.40 8.71
C LYS A 52 19.46 0.91 8.98
N SER A 53 18.31 0.37 8.58
CA SER A 53 17.99 -1.04 8.75
C SER A 53 18.93 -1.93 7.93
N ALA A 54 19.30 -1.52 6.73
CA ALA A 54 20.29 -2.22 5.92
C ALA A 54 21.68 -2.20 6.56
N ALA A 55 22.11 -1.07 7.12
CA ALA A 55 23.39 -0.95 7.81
C ALA A 55 23.46 -1.73 9.14
N SER A 56 22.32 -1.94 9.80
CA SER A 56 22.24 -2.66 11.09
C SER A 56 22.19 -4.19 10.95
N SER A 57 22.13 -4.70 9.72
CA SER A 57 22.03 -6.14 9.41
C SER A 57 23.40 -6.81 9.16
N CYS A 58 24.51 -6.13 9.43
CA CYS A 58 25.88 -6.62 9.31
C CYS A 58 26.54 -6.61 10.70
#